data_AF-A0A2H1KT57-F1
#
_entry.id   AF-A0A2H1KT57-F1
#
_cell.length_a   1.000
_cell.length_b   1.000
_cell.length_c   1.000
_cell.angle_alpha   90.00
_cell.angle_beta   90.00
_cell.angle_gamma   90.00
#
_symmetry.space_group_name_H-M   'P 1'
#
loop_
_entity.id
_entity.type
_entity.pdbx_description
1 polymer ?
#
loop_
_entity_poly.entity_id
_entity_poly.type
_entity_poly.pdbx_seq_one_letter_code
_entity_poly.pdbx_strand_id
1 'polypeptide(L)'
;MTSIDTETKRKLREMGAVALLEALEAQDEDLTMGMSFDERLRLVVDEAHSVFNHAKIEGLIRRAGLRYPAADLRQLDRVDERGLDRNVIAQLGTCSFIERGQNVVFQGFTGSGKSYLGCALAKRACQHRIRAHYIRMPDLEEAWAQALD
;
A
#
# COMPACT_ATOMS: atom_id res chain seq x y z
N MET A 1 34.22 -1.31 9.34
CA MET A 1 34.08 -0.64 8.03
C MET A 1 33.98 -1.68 6.90
N THR A 2 32.85 -2.38 6.74
CA THR A 2 32.52 -2.98 5.43
C THR A 2 31.97 -1.91 4.49
N SER A 3 32.84 -0.98 4.11
CA SER A 3 32.52 0.09 3.16
C SER A 3 32.43 -0.51 1.76
N ILE A 4 31.22 -0.71 1.26
CA ILE A 4 30.97 -0.94 -0.16
C ILE A 4 31.66 0.17 -0.96
N ASP A 5 32.42 -0.19 -1.99
CA ASP A 5 33.15 0.79 -2.78
C ASP A 5 32.20 1.70 -3.59
N THR A 6 32.66 2.91 -3.88
CA THR A 6 31.86 3.95 -4.57
C THR A 6 31.32 3.49 -5.93
N GLU A 7 32.07 2.67 -6.67
CA GLU A 7 31.66 2.17 -7.97
C GLU A 7 30.55 1.12 -7.85
N THR A 8 30.61 0.26 -6.84
CA THR A 8 29.50 -0.66 -6.51
C THR A 8 28.24 0.10 -6.10
N LYS A 9 28.35 1.17 -5.31
CA LYS A 9 27.19 2.03 -4.98
C LYS A 9 26.57 2.67 -6.22
N ARG A 10 27.39 3.16 -7.15
CA ARG A 10 26.93 3.73 -8.43
C ARG A 10 26.17 2.69 -9.25
N LYS A 11 26.75 1.49 -9.44
CA LYS A 11 26.11 0.39 -10.17
C LYS A 11 24.77 -0.02 -9.55
N LEU A 12 24.68 -0.13 -8.22
CA LEU A 12 23.44 -0.46 -7.54
C LEU A 12 22.33 0.58 -7.79
N ARG A 13 22.68 1.88 -7.81
CA ARG A 13 21.74 2.95 -8.13
C ARG A 13 21.29 2.89 -9.60
N GLU A 14 22.21 2.64 -10.52
CA GLU A 14 21.90 2.51 -11.96
C GLU A 14 20.99 1.32 -12.27
N MET A 15 21.14 0.22 -11.53
CA MET A 15 20.25 -0.93 -11.63
C MET A 15 18.90 -0.73 -10.91
N GLY A 16 18.68 0.42 -10.25
CA GLY A 16 17.48 0.69 -9.47
C GLY A 16 17.40 -0.07 -8.14
N ALA A 17 18.49 -0.71 -7.70
CA ALA A 17 18.59 -1.48 -6.46
C ALA A 17 18.89 -0.58 -5.24
N VAL A 18 18.21 0.57 -5.15
CA VAL A 18 18.45 1.57 -4.10
C VAL A 18 18.13 1.02 -2.71
N ALA A 19 17.01 0.32 -2.56
CA ALA A 19 16.64 -0.30 -1.28
C ALA A 19 17.66 -1.34 -0.80
N LEU A 20 18.33 -2.03 -1.73
CA LEU A 20 19.39 -2.99 -1.40
C LEU A 20 20.66 -2.27 -0.94
N LEU A 21 21.01 -1.17 -1.60
CA LEU A 21 22.13 -0.34 -1.17
C LEU A 21 21.89 0.23 0.23
N GLU A 22 20.70 0.75 0.51
CA GLU A 22 20.34 1.30 1.82
C GLU A 22 20.39 0.22 2.91
N ALA A 23 19.83 -0.98 2.67
CA ALA A 23 19.89 -2.09 3.62
C ALA A 23 21.34 -2.57 3.88
N LEU A 24 22.19 -2.56 2.86
CA LEU A 24 23.61 -2.87 3.02
C LEU A 24 24.35 -1.81 3.86
N GLU A 25 24.04 -0.53 3.66
CA GLU A 25 24.64 0.58 4.42
C GLU A 25 24.11 0.65 5.86
N ALA A 26 22.90 0.15 6.12
CA ALA A 26 22.28 0.11 7.43
C ALA A 26 22.72 -1.09 8.30
N GLN A 27 23.50 -2.03 7.77
CA GLN A 27 23.99 -3.17 8.55
C GLN A 27 24.83 -2.70 9.74
N ASP A 28 24.43 -3.15 10.93
CA ASP A 28 25.20 -2.98 12.15
C ASP A 28 26.21 -4.15 12.30
N GLU A 29 27.49 -3.81 12.44
CA GLU A 29 28.58 -4.78 12.55
C GLU A 29 28.47 -5.61 13.85
N ASP A 30 27.93 -5.04 14.93
CA ASP A 30 27.76 -5.74 16.22
C ASP A 30 26.60 -6.73 16.17
N LEU A 31 25.51 -6.39 15.48
CA LEU A 31 24.36 -7.28 15.28
C LEU A 31 24.63 -8.40 14.27
N THR A 32 25.63 -8.22 13.40
CA THR A 32 26.02 -9.21 12.39
C THR A 32 27.26 -10.03 12.77
N MET A 33 27.82 -9.79 13.96
CA MET A 33 28.93 -10.59 14.48
C MET A 33 28.54 -12.06 14.65
N GLY A 34 29.36 -12.95 14.09
CA GLY A 34 29.13 -14.41 14.15
C GLY A 34 28.16 -14.94 13.08
N MET A 35 27.52 -14.06 12.29
CA MET A 35 26.72 -14.49 11.15
C MET A 35 27.61 -14.85 9.96
N SER A 36 27.27 -15.93 9.28
CA SER A 36 27.85 -16.27 7.97
C SER A 36 27.46 -15.23 6.92
N PHE A 37 28.20 -15.20 5.81
CA PHE A 37 27.87 -14.33 4.67
C PHE A 37 26.44 -14.56 4.16
N ASP A 38 26.01 -15.82 4.07
CA ASP A 38 24.68 -16.19 3.57
C ASP A 38 23.57 -15.62 4.45
N GLU A 39 23.71 -15.74 5.78
CA GLU A 39 22.75 -15.20 6.74
C GLU A 39 22.68 -13.67 6.67
N ARG A 40 23.84 -13.00 6.52
CA ARG A 40 23.90 -11.54 6.36
C ARG A 40 23.26 -11.08 5.06
N LEU A 41 23.50 -11.81 3.97
CA LEU A 41 22.91 -11.51 2.67
C LEU A 41 21.40 -11.68 2.72
N ARG A 42 20.91 -12.75 3.34
CA ARG A 42 19.48 -12.99 3.51
C ARG A 42 18.79 -11.87 4.27
N LEU A 43 19.37 -11.42 5.39
CA LEU A 43 18.84 -10.31 6.18
C LEU A 43 18.67 -9.03 5.36
N VAL A 44 19.72 -8.68 4.61
CA VAL A 44 19.72 -7.48 3.75
C VAL A 44 18.70 -7.58 2.63
N VAL A 45 18.61 -8.73 1.98
CA VAL A 45 17.64 -8.95 0.90
C VAL A 45 16.22 -8.86 1.44
N ASP A 46 15.95 -9.44 2.61
CA ASP A 46 14.63 -9.39 3.26
C ASP A 46 14.23 -7.93 3.60
N GLU A 47 15.16 -7.15 4.15
CA GLU A 47 14.94 -5.72 4.44
C GLU A 47 14.68 -4.92 3.15
N ALA A 48 15.56 -5.06 2.16
CA ALA A 48 15.43 -4.39 0.87
C ALA A 48 14.13 -4.75 0.16
N HIS A 49 13.72 -6.03 0.23
CA HIS A 49 12.47 -6.50 -0.36
C HIS A 49 11.26 -5.90 0.36
N SER A 50 11.31 -5.75 1.68
CA SER A 50 10.26 -5.09 2.47
C SER A 50 10.09 -3.62 2.05
N VAL A 51 11.19 -2.87 1.98
CA VAL A 51 11.19 -1.46 1.54
C VAL A 51 10.66 -1.32 0.11
N PHE A 52 11.13 -2.16 -0.81
CA PHE A 52 10.67 -2.18 -2.19
C PHE A 52 9.15 -2.42 -2.30
N ASN A 53 8.64 -3.40 -1.55
CA ASN A 53 7.21 -3.71 -1.52
C ASN A 53 6.38 -2.55 -0.95
N HIS A 54 6.88 -1.91 0.12
CA HIS A 54 6.23 -0.75 0.72
C HIS A 54 6.17 0.42 -0.28
N ALA A 55 7.28 0.75 -0.94
CA ALA A 55 7.34 1.79 -1.96
C ALA A 55 6.35 1.55 -3.12
N LYS A 56 6.21 0.28 -3.55
CA LYS A 56 5.23 -0.10 -4.58
C LYS A 56 3.79 0.15 -4.12
N ILE A 57 3.45 -0.21 -2.89
CA ILE A 57 2.12 0.03 -2.30
C ILE A 57 1.85 1.53 -2.18
N GLU A 58 2.81 2.31 -1.66
CA GLU A 58 2.69 3.77 -1.56
C GLU A 58 2.49 4.42 -2.92
N GLY A 59 3.18 3.92 -3.95
CA GLY A 59 2.96 4.33 -5.33
C GLY A 59 1.55 4.05 -5.84
N LEU A 60 0.94 2.91 -5.46
CA LEU A 60 -0.46 2.60 -5.79
C LEU A 60 -1.43 3.52 -5.06
N ILE A 61 -1.24 3.75 -3.75
CA ILE A 61 -2.07 4.64 -2.95
C ILE A 61 -2.03 6.06 -3.51
N ARG A 62 -0.85 6.56 -3.87
CA ARG A 62 -0.66 7.90 -4.46
C ARG A 62 -1.41 8.04 -5.79
N ARG A 63 -1.30 7.05 -6.68
CA ARG A 63 -1.99 7.04 -7.98
C ARG A 63 -3.49 6.84 -7.87
N ALA A 64 -3.97 6.26 -6.76
CA ALA A 64 -5.39 6.06 -6.56
C ALA A 64 -6.17 7.38 -6.35
N GLY A 65 -5.48 8.49 -6.04
CA GLY A 65 -6.13 9.80 -5.95
C GLY A 65 -7.16 9.89 -4.82
N LEU A 66 -6.95 9.15 -3.73
CA LEU A 66 -7.92 9.05 -2.63
C LEU A 66 -8.18 10.43 -2.00
N ARG A 67 -9.46 10.79 -1.81
CA ARG A 67 -9.83 12.02 -1.08
C ARG A 67 -9.31 12.02 0.36
N TYR A 68 -9.24 10.85 0.99
CA TYR A 68 -8.69 10.66 2.34
C TYR A 68 -7.56 9.62 2.31
N PRO A 69 -6.31 10.01 1.97
CA PRO A 69 -5.18 9.06 1.88
C PRO A 69 -4.84 8.38 3.21
N ALA A 70 -5.12 9.06 4.32
CA ALA A 70 -4.91 8.54 5.67
C ALA A 70 -5.99 7.52 6.11
N ALA A 71 -7.09 7.37 5.36
CA ALA A 71 -8.19 6.50 5.76
C ALA A 71 -7.75 5.04 5.93
N ASP A 72 -8.17 4.39 7.01
CA ASP A 72 -7.79 3.01 7.33
C ASP A 72 -9.00 2.27 7.94
N LEU A 73 -9.26 1.04 7.48
CA LEU A 73 -10.34 0.20 8.01
C LEU A 73 -10.12 -0.14 9.50
N ARG A 74 -8.87 -0.14 9.97
CA ARG A 74 -8.52 -0.41 11.37
C ARG A 74 -8.82 0.77 12.31
N GLN A 75 -8.95 1.98 11.77
CA GLN A 75 -9.24 3.20 12.51
C GLN A 75 -10.74 3.54 12.49
N LEU A 76 -11.60 2.57 12.16
CA LEU A 76 -13.04 2.77 12.20
C LEU A 76 -13.53 2.76 13.64
N ASP A 77 -13.88 3.95 14.13
CA ASP A 77 -14.49 4.11 15.44
C ASP A 77 -15.97 3.70 15.42
N ARG A 78 -16.43 3.21 16.58
CA ARG A 78 -17.85 3.03 16.89
C ARG A 78 -18.61 2.23 15.82
N VAL A 79 -17.97 1.19 15.29
CA VAL A 79 -18.52 0.33 14.21
C VAL A 79 -19.91 -0.19 14.57
N ASP A 80 -20.09 -0.66 15.80
CA ASP A 80 -21.36 -1.23 16.28
C ASP A 80 -22.44 -0.16 16.46
N GLU A 81 -22.09 1.03 16.96
CA GLU A 81 -23.03 2.17 17.12
C GLU A 81 -23.53 2.70 15.77
N ARG A 82 -22.75 2.48 14.70
CA ARG A 82 -23.11 2.87 13.33
C ARG A 82 -23.94 1.81 12.60
N GLY A 83 -24.26 0.69 13.27
CA GLY A 83 -24.98 -0.44 12.67
C GLY A 83 -24.16 -1.18 11.60
N LEU A 84 -22.84 -1.07 11.65
CA LEU A 84 -21.95 -1.77 10.72
C LEU A 84 -21.57 -3.14 11.30
N ASP A 85 -21.59 -4.17 10.47
CA ASP A 85 -21.14 -5.50 10.87
C ASP A 85 -19.61 -5.61 10.74
N ARG A 86 -18.94 -5.89 11.87
CA ARG A 86 -17.47 -6.08 11.94
C ARG A 86 -17.00 -7.24 11.07
N ASN A 87 -17.80 -8.31 10.96
CA ASN A 87 -17.46 -9.46 10.12
C ASN A 87 -17.48 -9.08 8.65
N VAL A 88 -18.47 -8.28 8.23
CA VAL A 88 -18.54 -7.76 6.86
C VAL A 88 -17.34 -6.85 6.57
N ILE A 89 -16.99 -5.94 7.47
CA ILE A 89 -15.81 -5.08 7.29
C ILE A 89 -14.52 -5.91 7.20
N ALA A 90 -14.37 -6.92 8.07
CA ALA A 90 -13.22 -7.82 8.03
C ALA A 90 -13.15 -8.59 6.70
N GLN A 91 -14.28 -9.11 6.22
CA GLN A 91 -14.38 -9.79 4.93
C GLN A 91 -14.03 -8.85 3.78
N LEU A 92 -14.56 -7.62 3.76
CA LEU A 92 -14.21 -6.61 2.76
C LEU A 92 -12.72 -6.26 2.80
N GLY A 93 -12.11 -6.26 3.99
CA GLY A 93 -10.68 -6.05 4.19
C GLY A 93 -9.79 -7.08 3.48
N THR A 94 -10.30 -8.30 3.22
CA THR A 94 -9.58 -9.32 2.44
C THR A 94 -9.53 -9.01 0.93
N CYS A 95 -10.33 -8.04 0.47
CA CYS A 95 -10.51 -7.70 -0.94
C CYS A 95 -11.05 -8.85 -1.83
N SER A 96 -11.54 -9.95 -1.23
CA SER A 96 -12.10 -11.10 -1.97
C SER A 96 -13.31 -10.76 -2.85
N PHE A 97 -14.03 -9.68 -2.53
CA PHE A 97 -15.12 -9.17 -3.37
C PHE A 97 -14.64 -8.75 -4.77
N ILE A 98 -13.39 -8.29 -4.90
CA ILE A 98 -12.80 -7.88 -6.18
C ILE A 98 -12.61 -9.09 -7.09
N GLU A 99 -12.03 -10.16 -6.55
CA GLU A 99 -11.83 -11.43 -7.28
C GLU A 99 -13.16 -12.06 -7.72
N ARG A 100 -14.21 -11.86 -6.92
CA ARG A 100 -15.57 -12.34 -7.20
C ARG A 100 -16.39 -11.40 -8.09
N GLY A 101 -15.85 -10.25 -8.49
CA GLY A 101 -16.59 -9.26 -9.28
C GLY A 101 -17.81 -8.67 -8.56
N GLN A 102 -17.79 -8.62 -7.23
CA GLN A 102 -18.90 -8.15 -6.41
C GLN A 102 -18.79 -6.65 -6.13
N ASN A 103 -19.92 -5.95 -6.19
CA ASN A 103 -19.98 -4.53 -5.87
C ASN A 103 -20.19 -4.30 -4.38
N VAL A 104 -19.55 -3.25 -3.84
CA VAL A 104 -19.73 -2.81 -2.46
C VAL A 104 -20.41 -1.45 -2.47
N VAL A 105 -21.59 -1.38 -1.84
CA VAL A 105 -22.39 -0.15 -1.78
C VAL A 105 -22.48 0.32 -0.33
N PHE A 106 -22.11 1.57 -0.09
CA PHE A 106 -22.27 2.22 1.22
C PHE A 106 -23.55 3.06 1.22
N GLN A 107 -24.49 2.76 2.12
CA GLN A 107 -25.74 3.49 2.26
C GLN A 107 -25.80 4.22 3.62
N GLY A 108 -26.36 5.43 3.65
CA GLY A 108 -26.56 6.22 4.87
C GLY A 108 -26.60 7.72 4.61
N PHE A 109 -26.86 8.50 5.66
CA PHE A 109 -26.97 9.96 5.60
C PHE A 109 -25.68 10.66 5.16
N THR A 110 -25.79 11.89 4.64
CA THR A 110 -24.62 12.74 4.38
C THR A 110 -23.80 12.93 5.67
N GLY A 111 -22.47 13.02 5.54
CA GLY A 111 -21.58 13.12 6.71
C GLY A 111 -21.35 11.82 7.50
N SER A 112 -22.04 10.72 7.20
CA SER A 112 -21.89 9.44 7.94
C SER A 112 -20.59 8.68 7.69
N GLY A 113 -19.61 9.26 6.97
CA GLY A 113 -18.30 8.64 6.72
C GLY A 113 -18.23 7.66 5.55
N LYS A 114 -19.21 7.63 4.64
CA LYS A 114 -19.19 6.74 3.45
C LYS A 114 -17.96 6.95 2.56
N SER A 115 -17.61 8.19 2.27
CA SER A 115 -16.42 8.51 1.47
C SER A 115 -15.13 8.08 2.17
N TYR A 116 -15.08 8.14 3.50
CA TYR A 116 -13.96 7.63 4.29
C TYR A 116 -13.87 6.10 4.18
N LEU A 117 -14.98 5.38 4.35
CA LEU A 117 -15.03 3.92 4.19
C LEU A 117 -14.58 3.47 2.80
N GLY A 118 -15.05 4.15 1.74
CA GLY A 118 -14.60 3.88 0.38
C GLY A 118 -13.10 4.10 0.18
N CYS A 119 -12.56 5.20 0.71
CA CYS A 119 -11.11 5.45 0.67
C CYS A 119 -10.30 4.41 1.46
N ALA A 120 -10.77 4.03 2.65
CA ALA A 120 -10.13 3.02 3.48
C ALA A 120 -10.12 1.64 2.79
N LEU A 121 -11.22 1.26 2.13
CA LEU A 121 -11.31 0.03 1.37
C LEU A 121 -10.41 0.06 0.13
N ALA A 122 -10.38 1.17 -0.61
CA ALA A 122 -9.48 1.37 -1.75
C ALA A 122 -8.01 1.33 -1.34
N LYS A 123 -7.66 1.90 -0.18
CA LYS A 123 -6.30 1.79 0.39
C LYS A 123 -5.97 0.34 0.74
N ARG A 124 -6.92 -0.42 1.30
CA ARG A 124 -6.73 -1.87 1.50
C ARG A 124 -6.47 -2.60 0.18
N ALA A 125 -7.23 -2.33 -0.86
CA ALA A 125 -6.97 -2.92 -2.18
C ALA A 125 -5.54 -2.60 -2.68
N CYS A 126 -5.07 -1.36 -2.52
CA CYS A 126 -3.69 -0.99 -2.86
C CYS A 126 -2.64 -1.78 -2.07
N GLN A 127 -2.88 -2.06 -0.79
CA GLN A 127 -2.01 -2.88 0.04
C GLN A 127 -2.01 -4.36 -0.39
N HIS A 128 -3.12 -4.84 -0.95
CA HIS A 128 -3.21 -6.12 -1.67
C HIS A 128 -2.62 -6.07 -3.09
N ARG A 129 -1.88 -5.00 -3.45
CA ARG A 129 -1.26 -4.77 -4.76
C ARG A 129 -2.27 -4.64 -5.92
N ILE A 130 -3.53 -4.32 -5.60
CA ILE A 130 -4.59 -4.07 -6.57
C ILE A 130 -4.62 -2.57 -6.89
N ARG A 131 -4.72 -2.22 -8.17
CA ARG A 131 -4.88 -0.81 -8.59
C ARG A 131 -6.29 -0.35 -8.23
N ALA A 132 -6.39 0.79 -7.55
CA ALA A 132 -7.65 1.46 -7.26
C ALA A 132 -7.63 2.88 -7.84
N HIS A 133 -8.82 3.45 -8.02
CA HIS A 133 -8.99 4.84 -8.42
C HIS A 133 -10.21 5.43 -7.72
N TYR A 134 -10.05 6.61 -7.13
CA TYR A 134 -11.13 7.37 -6.53
C TYR A 134 -11.58 8.46 -7.50
N ILE A 135 -12.89 8.51 -7.75
CA ILE A 135 -13.52 9.51 -8.60
C ILE A 135 -14.88 9.87 -8.02
N ARG A 136 -15.29 11.15 -8.11
CA ARG A 136 -16.65 11.55 -7.74
C ARG A 136 -17.59 11.27 -8.91
N MET A 137 -18.86 10.99 -8.62
CA MET A 137 -19.85 10.72 -9.66
C MET A 137 -19.90 11.79 -10.78
N PRO A 138 -19.92 13.11 -10.47
CA PRO A 138 -19.94 14.11 -11.54
C PRO A 138 -18.68 14.08 -12.41
N ASP A 139 -17.51 13.90 -11.80
CA ASP A 139 -16.24 13.82 -12.53
C ASP A 139 -16.17 12.55 -13.41
N LEU A 140 -16.80 11.46 -12.95
CA LEU A 140 -16.90 10.21 -13.70
C LEU A 140 -17.86 10.35 -14.90
N GLU A 141 -19.00 11.01 -14.71
CA GLU A 141 -19.97 11.29 -15.78
C GLU A 141 -19.33 12.14 -16.89
N GLU A 142 -18.58 13.18 -16.53
CA GLU A 142 -17.86 14.03 -17.48
C GLU A 142 -16.78 13.24 -18.24
N ALA A 143 -15.93 12.49 -17.52
CA ALA A 143 -14.90 11.67 -18.15
C ALA A 143 -15.49 10.59 -19.06
N TRP A 144 -16.64 10.02 -18.69
CA TRP A 144 -17.37 9.05 -19.50
C TRP A 144 -17.93 9.67 -20.78
N ALA A 145 -18.53 10.86 -20.69
CA ALA A 145 -19.03 11.59 -21.86
C ALA A 145 -17.92 11.94 -22.85
N GLN A 146 -16.78 12.45 -22.36
CA GLN A 146 -15.61 12.78 -23.20
C GLN A 146 -14.98 11.56 -23.90
N ALA A 147 -15.11 10.36 -23.32
CA ALA A 147 -14.55 9.14 -23.90
C ALA A 147 -15.43 8.52 -25.01
N LEU A 148 -16.68 8.98 -25.13
CA LEU A 148 -17.62 8.54 -26.16
C LEU A 148 -17.56 9.40 -27.44
N ASP A 149 -17.01 10.61 -27.35
CA ASP A 149 -16.72 11.51 -28.47
C ASP A 149 -15.40 11.13 -29.19
#